data_AF-T2SZP8-F1
#
_entry.id   AF-T2SZP8-F1
#
_cell.length_a   1.000
_cell.length_b   1.000
_cell.length_c   1.000
_cell.angle_alpha   90.00
_cell.angle_beta   90.00
_cell.angle_gamma   90.00
#
_symmetry.space_group_name_H-M   'P 1'
#
loop_
_entity.id
_entity.type
_entity.pdbx_description
1 polymer ?
#
loop_
_entity_poly.entity_id
_entity_poly.type
_entity_poly.pdbx_seq_one_letter_code
_entity_poly.pdbx_strand_id
1 'polypeptide(L)'
;QYYQNMLLDFNDINQNRKDAKERLAQKPYPKRLKTLLQTLAPKGVEFKTLEEVFEIRNGYTPSKNNPEFWKNGTIPWFRMEDLRENGRILKDSIQRITPKALKGKKLFPKNSIIISTTATIGEHALLKPPKQKSQISLVFGMNALVPLGT
;
A
#
# COMPACT_ATOMS: atom_id res chain seq x y z
N GLN A 1 3.40 14.16 -13.58
CA GLN A 1 4.87 14.40 -13.56
C GLN A 1 5.34 15.56 -12.70
N TYR A 2 5.13 16.85 -13.06
CA TYR A 2 5.78 17.98 -12.38
C TYR A 2 5.56 18.05 -10.85
N TYR A 3 4.31 17.99 -10.38
CA TYR A 3 4.01 18.01 -8.93
C TYR A 3 4.41 16.71 -8.21
N GLN A 4 4.37 15.58 -8.92
CA GLN A 4 4.73 14.26 -8.38
C GLN A 4 6.21 14.20 -8.03
N ASN A 5 7.07 14.73 -8.91
CA ASN A 5 8.53 14.72 -8.71
C ASN A 5 9.00 15.62 -7.57
N MET A 6 8.16 16.55 -7.07
CA MET A 6 8.56 17.52 -6.06
C MET A 6 7.89 17.28 -4.69
N LEU A 7 6.69 16.69 -4.68
CA LEU A 7 6.10 16.13 -3.45
C LEU A 7 6.79 14.83 -3.03
N LEU A 8 7.36 14.11 -4.00
CA LEU A 8 8.08 12.84 -3.79
C LEU A 8 9.54 12.95 -4.20
N ASP A 9 10.15 14.15 -4.23
CA ASP A 9 11.61 14.19 -4.35
C ASP A 9 12.21 13.52 -3.11
N PHE A 10 13.03 12.50 -3.35
CA PHE A 10 13.70 11.73 -2.30
C PHE A 10 15.08 12.33 -1.99
N ASN A 11 15.28 13.62 -2.27
CA ASN A 11 16.58 14.27 -2.10
C ASN A 11 16.96 14.44 -0.63
N ASP A 12 15.98 14.36 0.27
CA ASP A 12 16.12 14.49 1.72
C ASP A 12 16.13 13.13 2.46
N ILE A 13 16.10 11.99 1.76
CA ILE A 13 16.04 10.65 2.40
C ILE A 13 17.21 10.34 3.33
N ASN A 14 18.37 10.96 3.09
CA ASN A 14 19.58 10.80 3.90
C ASN A 14 19.69 11.85 5.02
N GLN A 15 18.77 12.80 5.10
CA GLN A 15 18.81 13.85 6.11
C GLN A 15 18.32 13.33 7.47
N ASN A 16 18.88 13.87 8.55
CA ASN A 16 18.48 13.54 9.91
C ASN A 16 16.97 13.78 10.11
N ARG A 17 16.29 12.86 10.81
CA ARG A 17 14.85 12.91 11.08
C ARG A 17 14.45 13.88 12.20
N LYS A 18 15.41 14.33 13.02
CA LYS A 18 15.17 15.15 14.22
C LYS A 18 14.29 16.38 13.95
N ASP A 19 14.46 17.02 12.80
CA ASP A 19 13.77 18.28 12.42
C ASP A 19 12.92 18.12 11.14
N ALA A 20 12.53 16.89 10.80
CA ALA A 20 11.81 16.62 9.55
C ALA A 20 10.48 17.39 9.44
N LYS A 21 9.78 17.59 10.57
CA LYS A 21 8.53 18.35 10.60
C LYS A 21 8.74 19.84 10.26
N GLU A 22 9.69 20.53 10.89
CA GLU A 22 9.98 21.93 10.53
C GLU A 22 10.43 22.07 9.07
N ARG A 23 11.31 21.19 8.58
CA ARG A 23 11.78 21.24 7.19
C ARG A 23 10.65 21.06 6.17
N LEU A 24 9.76 20.10 6.41
CA LEU A 24 8.61 19.85 5.53
C LEU A 24 7.59 21.00 5.57
N ALA A 25 7.42 21.64 6.73
CA ALA A 25 6.57 22.82 6.87
C ALA A 25 7.11 24.04 6.10
N GLN A 26 8.44 24.17 6.02
CA GLN A 26 9.11 25.27 5.33
C GLN A 26 9.46 24.96 3.86
N LYS A 27 9.18 23.75 3.36
CA LYS A 27 9.51 23.35 1.98
C LYS A 27 8.80 24.27 0.98
N PRO A 28 9.51 24.87 0.01
CA PRO A 28 8.90 25.73 -0.99
C PRO A 28 8.04 24.90 -1.96
N TYR A 29 6.76 25.29 -2.11
CA TYR A 29 5.82 24.67 -3.04
C TYR A 29 5.55 25.57 -4.26
N PRO A 30 5.32 25.01 -5.47
CA PRO A 30 5.03 25.77 -6.68
C PRO A 30 3.77 26.60 -6.48
N LYS A 31 3.72 27.75 -7.14
CA LYS A 31 2.66 28.77 -6.97
C LYS A 31 1.24 28.18 -7.01
N ARG A 32 0.96 27.25 -7.93
CA ARG A 32 -0.34 26.59 -8.05
C ARG A 32 -0.65 25.67 -6.87
N LEU A 33 0.33 24.91 -6.37
CA LEU A 33 0.17 24.07 -5.20
C LEU A 33 0.00 24.92 -3.94
N LYS A 34 0.76 26.01 -3.79
CA LYS A 34 0.57 26.99 -2.72
C LYS A 34 -0.84 27.59 -2.72
N THR A 35 -1.35 27.95 -3.90
CA THR A 35 -2.72 28.48 -4.07
C THR A 35 -3.76 27.43 -3.68
N LEU A 36 -3.59 26.17 -4.11
CA LEU A 36 -4.48 25.06 -3.76
C LEU A 36 -4.46 24.78 -2.25
N LEU A 37 -3.28 24.77 -1.63
CA LEU A 37 -3.16 24.59 -0.18
C LEU A 37 -3.85 25.74 0.56
N GLN A 38 -3.65 26.98 0.15
CA GLN A 38 -4.35 28.14 0.75
C GLN A 38 -5.87 28.08 0.56
N THR A 39 -6.33 27.57 -0.58
CA THR A 39 -7.78 27.50 -0.91
C THR A 39 -8.47 26.34 -0.18
N LEU A 40 -7.86 25.15 -0.20
CA LEU A 40 -8.47 23.92 0.31
C LEU A 40 -8.13 23.65 1.77
N ALA A 41 -7.00 24.18 2.26
CA ALA A 41 -6.50 24.00 3.61
C ALA A 41 -5.92 25.33 4.16
N PRO A 42 -6.76 26.38 4.33
CA PRO A 42 -6.30 27.72 4.71
C PRO A 42 -5.59 27.77 6.08
N LYS A 43 -5.82 26.75 6.93
CA LYS A 43 -5.16 26.58 8.23
C LYS A 43 -3.87 25.74 8.15
N GLY A 44 -3.42 25.39 6.95
CA GLY A 44 -2.31 24.46 6.71
C GLY A 44 -2.76 23.00 6.63
N VAL A 45 -1.83 22.12 6.23
CA VAL A 45 -2.03 20.68 6.17
C VAL A 45 -1.32 20.03 7.36
N GLU A 46 -2.04 19.18 8.08
CA GLU A 46 -1.49 18.45 9.20
C GLU A 46 -0.53 17.36 8.70
N PHE A 47 0.66 17.30 9.29
CA PHE A 47 1.62 16.22 9.04
C PHE A 47 1.32 15.04 9.97
N LYS A 48 0.83 13.95 9.38
CA LYS A 48 0.64 12.66 10.05
C LYS A 48 1.64 11.63 9.55
N THR A 49 2.09 10.79 10.46
CA THR A 49 2.79 9.55 10.14
C THR A 49 1.84 8.56 9.48
N LEU A 50 2.38 7.58 8.74
CA LEU A 50 1.55 6.56 8.12
C LEU A 50 0.80 5.71 9.15
N GLU A 51 1.40 5.45 10.32
CA GLU A 51 0.78 4.66 11.40
C GLU A 51 -0.45 5.36 12.01
N GLU A 52 -0.51 6.69 11.96
CA GLU A 52 -1.69 7.46 12.40
C GLU A 52 -2.87 7.37 11.42
N VAL A 53 -2.61 6.98 10.17
CA VAL A 53 -3.62 6.99 9.09
C VAL A 53 -3.95 5.58 8.61
N PHE A 54 -3.02 4.63 8.74
CA PHE A 54 -3.13 3.28 8.23
C PHE A 54 -2.83 2.23 9.31
N GLU A 55 -3.61 1.14 9.30
CA GLU A 55 -3.13 -0.11 9.87
C GLU A 55 -2.07 -0.70 8.94
N ILE A 56 -0.82 -0.69 9.40
CA ILE A 56 0.33 -1.18 8.65
C ILE A 56 0.57 -2.65 8.98
N ARG A 57 0.61 -3.52 7.97
CA ARG A 57 0.98 -4.93 8.17
C ARG A 57 1.88 -5.45 7.07
N ASN A 58 2.67 -6.46 7.40
CA ASN A 58 3.51 -7.15 6.42
C ASN A 58 2.71 -8.19 5.63
N GLY A 59 3.12 -8.36 4.37
CA GLY A 59 2.74 -9.49 3.54
C GLY A 59 3.27 -10.83 4.05
N TYR A 60 2.84 -11.93 3.43
CA TYR A 60 3.28 -13.28 3.74
C TYR A 60 3.29 -14.17 2.50
N THR A 61 4.23 -15.12 2.49
CA THR A 61 4.36 -16.14 1.44
C THR A 61 4.09 -17.51 2.04
N PRO A 62 3.00 -18.19 1.66
CA PRO A 62 2.78 -19.59 2.03
C PRO A 62 3.92 -20.48 1.54
N SER A 63 4.17 -21.57 2.27
CA SER A 63 5.18 -22.55 1.84
C SER A 63 4.78 -23.16 0.50
N LYS A 64 5.63 -23.03 -0.51
CA LYS A 64 5.43 -23.67 -1.83
C LYS A 64 5.51 -25.20 -1.76
N ASN A 65 6.23 -25.73 -0.77
CA ASN A 65 6.43 -27.17 -0.58
C ASN A 65 5.22 -27.87 0.08
N ASN A 66 4.17 -27.13 0.47
CA ASN A 66 2.94 -27.72 0.98
C ASN A 66 1.80 -27.54 -0.05
N PRO A 67 1.49 -28.57 -0.87
CA PRO A 67 0.44 -28.49 -1.88
C PRO A 67 -0.95 -28.17 -1.33
N GLU A 68 -1.24 -28.50 -0.06
CA GLU A 68 -2.53 -28.18 0.57
C GLU A 68 -2.77 -26.67 0.69
N PHE A 69 -1.73 -25.85 0.63
CA PHE A 69 -1.86 -24.40 0.65
C PHE A 69 -2.32 -23.82 -0.69
N TRP A 70 -2.26 -24.60 -1.77
CA TRP A 70 -2.46 -24.12 -3.14
C TRP A 70 -3.58 -24.85 -3.87
N LYS A 71 -3.69 -26.18 -3.69
CA LYS A 71 -4.68 -27.01 -4.36
C LYS A 71 -6.09 -26.56 -4.00
N ASN A 72 -6.90 -26.27 -5.02
CA ASN A 72 -8.26 -25.74 -4.86
C ASN A 72 -8.32 -24.45 -4.02
N GLY A 73 -7.30 -23.60 -4.12
CA GLY A 73 -7.25 -22.31 -3.45
C GLY A 73 -8.44 -21.42 -3.83
N THR A 74 -9.10 -20.86 -2.83
CA THR A 74 -10.27 -19.98 -3.01
C THR A 74 -9.97 -18.53 -2.70
N ILE A 75 -8.93 -18.29 -1.89
CA ILE A 75 -8.52 -16.95 -1.47
C ILE A 75 -7.48 -16.46 -2.48
N PRO A 76 -7.67 -15.31 -3.15
CA PRO A 76 -6.63 -14.69 -3.96
C PRO A 76 -5.27 -14.63 -3.23
N TRP A 77 -4.15 -14.53 -3.94
CA TRP A 77 -2.82 -14.27 -3.38
C TRP A 77 -2.06 -13.30 -4.29
N PHE A 78 -2.05 -12.03 -3.90
CA PHE A 78 -1.55 -10.93 -4.72
C PHE A 78 -0.02 -10.79 -4.64
N ARG A 79 0.59 -10.68 -5.80
CA ARG A 79 2.01 -10.48 -6.03
C ARG A 79 2.24 -9.34 -7.02
N MET A 80 3.50 -8.99 -7.20
CA MET A 80 3.92 -8.01 -8.21
C MET A 80 3.51 -8.40 -9.64
N GLU A 81 3.43 -9.69 -9.94
CA GLU A 81 2.96 -10.20 -11.23
C GLU A 81 1.50 -9.77 -11.50
N ASP A 82 0.65 -9.78 -10.47
CA ASP A 82 -0.74 -9.36 -10.59
C ASP A 82 -0.85 -7.86 -10.92
N LEU A 83 0.06 -7.02 -10.41
CA LEU A 83 0.10 -5.59 -10.77
C LEU A 83 0.53 -5.37 -12.22
N ARG A 84 1.48 -6.17 -12.70
CA ARG A 84 1.99 -6.07 -14.07
C ARG A 84 0.90 -6.47 -15.07
N GLU A 85 0.16 -7.53 -14.75
CA GLU A 85 -0.89 -8.06 -15.61
C GLU A 85 -2.19 -7.22 -15.54
N ASN A 86 -2.63 -6.85 -14.34
CA ASN A 86 -3.96 -6.25 -14.12
C ASN A 86 -3.93 -4.75 -13.82
N GLY A 87 -2.75 -4.14 -13.78
CA GLY A 87 -2.54 -2.75 -13.40
C GLY A 87 -2.69 -2.49 -11.90
N ARG A 88 -2.90 -1.22 -11.54
CA ARG A 88 -2.85 -0.75 -10.14
C ARG A 88 -4.15 -0.92 -9.34
N ILE A 89 -5.18 -1.54 -9.92
CA ILE A 89 -6.46 -1.82 -9.24
C ILE A 89 -6.73 -3.32 -9.34
N LEU A 90 -6.44 -4.04 -8.26
CA LEU A 90 -6.48 -5.50 -8.24
C LEU A 90 -7.84 -6.00 -7.78
N LYS A 91 -8.57 -6.64 -8.69
CA LYS A 91 -9.88 -7.27 -8.40
C LYS A 91 -9.76 -8.77 -8.16
N ASP A 92 -8.79 -9.41 -8.80
CA ASP A 92 -8.49 -10.84 -8.67
C ASP A 92 -7.00 -11.11 -8.88
N SER A 93 -6.54 -12.30 -8.49
CA SER A 93 -5.15 -12.72 -8.62
C SER A 93 -4.97 -13.98 -9.47
N ILE A 94 -3.79 -14.09 -10.06
CA ILE A 94 -3.34 -15.23 -10.87
C ILE A 94 -3.27 -16.51 -10.04
N GLN A 95 -2.80 -16.42 -8.79
CA GLN A 95 -2.69 -17.55 -7.88
C GLN A 95 -3.64 -17.41 -6.70
N ARG A 96 -4.13 -18.55 -6.20
CA ARG A 96 -5.02 -18.62 -5.04
C ARG A 96 -4.47 -19.59 -4.00
N ILE A 97 -4.77 -19.31 -2.74
CA ILE A 97 -4.37 -20.10 -1.59
C ILE A 97 -5.59 -20.63 -0.85
N THR A 98 -5.41 -21.67 -0.05
CA THR A 98 -6.47 -22.23 0.80
C THR A 98 -6.53 -21.51 2.15
N PRO A 99 -7.65 -21.60 2.90
CA PRO A 99 -7.72 -21.08 4.26
C PRO A 99 -6.64 -21.63 5.20
N LYS A 100 -6.18 -22.87 4.99
CA LYS A 100 -5.08 -23.49 5.76
C LYS A 100 -3.77 -22.70 5.63
N ALA A 101 -3.52 -22.08 4.48
CA ALA A 101 -2.32 -21.30 4.22
C ALA A 101 -2.21 -20.03 5.06
N LEU A 102 -3.33 -19.55 5.64
CA LEU A 102 -3.36 -18.32 6.43
C LEU A 102 -2.65 -18.47 7.79
N LYS A 103 -2.57 -19.68 8.34
CA LYS A 103 -1.94 -19.94 9.65
C LYS A 103 -2.39 -18.96 10.74
N GLY A 104 -3.70 -18.74 10.85
CA GLY A 104 -4.30 -17.81 11.83
C GLY A 104 -4.10 -16.32 11.53
N LYS A 105 -3.47 -15.94 10.41
CA LYS A 105 -3.35 -14.54 9.99
C LYS A 105 -4.69 -14.01 9.49
N LYS A 106 -4.99 -12.78 9.89
CA LYS A 106 -6.15 -12.05 9.36
C LYS A 106 -5.93 -11.70 7.89
N LEU A 107 -7.00 -11.69 7.13
CA LEU A 107 -7.03 -11.17 5.78
C LEU A 107 -6.94 -9.63 5.80
N PHE A 108 -6.54 -9.01 4.69
CA PHE A 108 -6.53 -7.55 4.57
C PHE A 108 -7.94 -7.03 4.24
N PRO A 109 -8.33 -5.81 4.58
CA PRO A 109 -9.64 -5.29 4.18
C PRO A 109 -9.66 -4.83 2.71
N LYS A 110 -10.85 -4.73 2.06
CA LYS A 110 -10.95 -4.14 0.71
C LYS A 110 -10.58 -2.68 0.78
N ASN A 111 -10.10 -2.15 -0.33
CA ASN A 111 -9.52 -0.82 -0.43
C ASN A 111 -8.20 -0.65 0.35
N SER A 112 -7.55 -1.75 0.72
CA SER A 112 -6.16 -1.70 1.19
C SER A 112 -5.21 -1.37 0.06
N ILE A 113 -4.12 -0.68 0.38
CA ILE A 113 -3.03 -0.38 -0.53
C ILE A 113 -1.91 -1.39 -0.26
N ILE A 114 -1.45 -2.07 -1.30
CA ILE A 114 -0.21 -2.85 -1.24
C ILE A 114 0.92 -2.01 -1.82
N ILE A 115 2.08 -2.03 -1.17
CA ILE A 115 3.28 -1.34 -1.62
C ILE A 115 4.51 -2.23 -1.48
N SER A 116 5.30 -2.28 -2.54
CA SER A 116 6.55 -3.02 -2.61
C SER A 116 7.66 -2.24 -1.91
N THR A 117 8.34 -2.90 -0.98
CA THR A 117 9.46 -2.34 -0.21
C THR A 117 10.81 -2.90 -0.63
N THR A 118 10.81 -3.86 -1.56
CA THR A 118 12.00 -4.62 -1.98
C THR A 118 11.91 -4.92 -3.48
N ALA A 119 13.07 -5.00 -4.15
CA ALA A 119 13.22 -5.17 -5.61
C ALA A 119 12.62 -4.06 -6.49
N THR A 120 11.33 -3.73 -6.34
CA THR A 120 10.61 -2.69 -7.09
C THR A 120 9.99 -1.68 -6.12
N ILE A 121 10.85 -0.97 -5.39
CA ILE A 121 10.45 -0.08 -4.28
C ILE A 121 9.44 0.97 -4.77
N GLY A 122 8.34 1.11 -4.04
CA GLY A 122 7.32 2.12 -4.31
C GLY A 122 6.24 1.71 -5.31
N GLU A 123 6.38 0.57 -5.99
CA GLU A 123 5.30 0.01 -6.78
C GLU A 123 4.11 -0.35 -5.88
N HIS A 124 2.91 -0.01 -6.30
CA HIS A 124 1.73 -0.08 -5.43
C HIS A 124 0.44 -0.33 -6.21
N ALA A 125 -0.54 -0.90 -5.52
CA ALA A 125 -1.88 -1.12 -6.05
C ALA A 125 -2.96 -1.06 -4.96
N LEU A 126 -4.18 -0.79 -5.40
CA LEU A 126 -5.39 -0.80 -4.58
C LEU A 126 -6.11 -2.15 -4.71
N LEU A 127 -6.41 -2.79 -3.58
CA LEU A 127 -7.20 -4.03 -3.56
C LEU A 127 -8.70 -3.71 -3.65
N LYS A 128 -9.38 -4.14 -4.71
CA LYS A 128 -10.84 -4.02 -4.90
C LYS A 128 -11.50 -5.37 -5.27
N PRO A 129 -11.40 -6.41 -4.44
CA PRO A 129 -12.13 -7.65 -4.71
C PRO A 129 -13.65 -7.42 -4.59
N PRO A 130 -14.47 -8.14 -5.39
CA PRO A 130 -15.89 -7.83 -5.58
C PRO A 130 -16.80 -8.03 -4.35
N LYS A 131 -16.36 -8.67 -3.25
CA LYS A 131 -17.21 -8.99 -2.09
C LYS A 131 -16.46 -8.80 -0.75
N GLN A 132 -16.61 -7.65 -0.08
CA GLN A 132 -16.05 -7.43 1.27
C GLN A 132 -16.57 -6.17 2.02
N LYS A 133 -16.35 -6.08 3.34
CA LYS A 133 -16.51 -4.87 4.19
C LYS A 133 -15.34 -3.88 4.09
N SER A 134 -15.63 -2.58 4.13
CA SER A 134 -14.69 -1.47 3.86
C SER A 134 -13.86 -1.08 5.08
N GLN A 135 -12.54 -1.18 4.96
CA GLN A 135 -11.55 -0.56 5.87
C GLN A 135 -10.23 -0.41 5.10
N ILE A 136 -9.43 0.63 5.36
CA ILE A 136 -8.21 0.90 4.60
C ILE A 136 -7.00 0.43 5.43
N SER A 137 -6.17 -0.47 4.89
CA SER A 137 -4.88 -0.86 5.47
C SER A 137 -3.74 -0.63 4.47
N LEU A 138 -2.52 -0.41 4.95
CA LEU A 138 -1.31 -0.34 4.14
C LEU A 138 -0.50 -1.62 4.31
N VAL A 139 -0.13 -2.26 3.21
CA VAL A 139 0.58 -3.54 3.23
C VAL A 139 1.98 -3.38 2.70
N PHE A 140 2.98 -3.71 3.53
CA PHE A 140 4.38 -3.74 3.12
C PHE A 140 4.82 -5.16 2.73
N GLY A 141 5.48 -5.31 1.58
CA GLY A 141 6.24 -6.51 1.23
C GLY A 141 5.96 -7.07 -0.17
N MET A 142 6.95 -7.80 -0.71
CA MET A 142 6.92 -8.40 -2.06
C MET A 142 5.79 -9.41 -2.33
N ASN A 143 5.11 -9.90 -1.28
CA ASN A 143 4.07 -10.93 -1.37
C ASN A 143 2.97 -10.63 -0.33
N ALA A 144 1.82 -10.10 -0.74
CA ALA A 144 0.77 -9.69 0.19
C ALA A 144 -0.35 -10.73 0.31
N LEU A 145 -0.76 -11.02 1.55
CA LEU A 145 -2.01 -11.76 1.81
C LEU A 145 -3.23 -10.91 1.42
N VAL A 146 -4.39 -11.57 1.39
CA VAL A 146 -5.57 -11.13 0.63
C VAL A 146 -6.77 -10.84 1.49
N PRO A 147 -7.84 -10.26 0.92
CA PRO A 147 -9.05 -9.90 1.64
C PRO A 147 -10.10 -11.00 1.83
N LEU A 148 -11.00 -10.81 2.81
CA LEU A 148 -12.05 -11.74 3.27
C LEU A 148 -12.89 -12.32 2.13
N GLY A 149 -13.01 -13.65 2.10
CA GLY A 149 -14.06 -14.38 1.40
C GLY A 149 -15.01 -15.03 2.41
N THR A 150 -16.09 -14.33 2.71
CA THR A 150 -17.46 -14.84 2.95
C THR A 150 -18.39 -13.63 2.99
#